data_AF-C0PNX5-F1
#
_entry.id   AF-C0PNX5-F1
#
_cell.length_a   1.000
_cell.length_b   1.000
_cell.length_c   1.000
_cell.angle_alpha   90.00
_cell.angle_beta   90.00
_cell.angle_gamma   90.00
#
_symmetry.space_group_name_H-M   'P 1'
#
loop_
_entity.id
_entity.type
_entity.pdbx_description
1 polymer ?
#
loop_
_entity_poly.entity_id
_entity_poly.type
_entity_poly.pdbx_seq_one_letter_code
_entity_poly.pdbx_strand_id
1 'polypeptide(L)'
;MTAFALGRLWPDADGGGECLLGRVRVLQADTLNLVQGGLTAGSTASESSCAATLQACNTLYDRLKLVLDRLQQRSENVSWDTLVSQAYEDDVDLSASAYWVPGQASNKYLNYGAGISEVEIDLLTGAITIIRGDLVYDCGKSLNPAVDLGQIEGSFVQGIGFFVYEEYTTNSDGLMISNSTWDYKIPSVDIIPRQFNAEVLNTGYHKNRVLSSKASGEPALVLASSVHCALREAIRAARVEFADSTVSSGHSPLEFQMGVPAPMTLVKELCGLDIVDRYLEGLSTCERAAGGA
;
A
#
# COMPACT_ATOMS: atom_id res chain seq x y z
N MET A 1 10.96 4.78 -16.95
CA MET A 1 10.97 3.85 -18.09
C MET A 1 11.77 4.37 -19.29
N THR A 2 11.54 5.59 -19.77
CA THR A 2 12.27 6.18 -20.91
C THR A 2 13.79 6.11 -20.77
N ALA A 3 14.33 6.58 -19.63
CA ALA A 3 15.77 6.51 -19.36
C ALA A 3 16.31 5.07 -19.36
N PHE A 4 15.56 4.12 -18.82
CA PHE A 4 15.92 2.69 -18.86
C PHE A 4 15.97 2.15 -20.29
N ALA A 5 14.96 2.46 -21.11
CA ALA A 5 14.86 1.94 -22.46
C ALA A 5 15.89 2.56 -23.41
N LEU A 6 16.06 3.87 -23.39
CA LEU A 6 16.99 4.59 -24.26
C LEU A 6 18.43 4.56 -23.73
N GLY A 7 18.63 4.41 -22.42
CA GLY A 7 19.94 4.22 -21.80
C GLY A 7 20.67 2.95 -22.26
N ARG A 8 20.00 2.02 -22.95
CA ARG A 8 20.67 0.91 -23.65
C ARG A 8 21.55 1.38 -24.82
N LEU A 9 21.26 2.55 -25.41
CA LEU A 9 22.12 3.19 -26.42
C LEU A 9 23.31 3.91 -25.79
N TRP A 10 23.13 4.34 -24.55
CA TRP A 10 24.08 5.17 -23.80
C TRP A 10 24.18 4.62 -22.38
N PRO A 11 24.92 3.52 -22.17
CA PRO A 11 25.10 2.98 -20.84
C PRO A 11 25.77 4.06 -20.00
N ASP A 12 25.15 4.43 -18.87
CA ASP A 12 25.80 5.29 -17.89
C ASP A 12 27.11 4.60 -17.50
N ALA A 13 28.24 5.11 -17.97
CA ALA A 13 29.54 4.65 -17.49
C ALA A 13 29.59 5.02 -16.01
N ASP A 14 29.83 4.04 -15.14
CA ASP A 14 29.89 4.11 -13.67
C ASP A 14 30.97 5.09 -13.10
N GLY A 15 31.30 6.18 -13.80
CA GLY A 15 32.31 7.14 -13.40
C GLY A 15 32.31 8.52 -14.09
N GLY A 16 31.27 8.92 -14.86
CA GLY A 16 31.22 10.31 -15.34
C GLY A 16 30.34 10.67 -16.55
N GLY A 17 29.50 9.75 -17.07
CA GLY A 17 28.51 10.09 -18.10
C GLY A 17 27.31 10.84 -17.53
N GLU A 18 26.75 11.79 -18.29
CA GLU A 18 25.48 12.43 -17.90
C GLU A 18 24.34 11.41 -17.85
N CYS A 19 23.67 11.31 -16.69
CA CYS A 19 22.53 10.42 -16.52
C CYS A 19 21.35 10.87 -17.40
N LEU A 20 20.90 10.00 -18.31
CA LEU A 20 19.79 10.28 -19.23
C LEU A 20 18.49 10.67 -18.51
N LEU A 21 18.32 10.24 -17.24
CA LEU A 21 17.16 10.61 -16.42
C LEU A 21 17.01 12.15 -16.28
N GLY A 22 18.11 12.90 -16.19
CA GLY A 22 18.08 14.36 -16.09
C GLY A 22 17.58 15.06 -17.35
N ARG A 23 17.59 14.35 -18.49
CA ARG A 23 17.14 14.83 -19.81
C ARG A 23 15.68 14.45 -20.11
N VAL A 24 15.06 13.60 -19.28
CA VAL A 24 13.66 13.21 -19.45
C VAL A 24 12.74 14.19 -18.73
N ARG A 25 11.72 14.67 -19.43
CA ARG A 25 10.61 15.45 -18.87
C ARG A 25 9.30 14.73 -19.10
N VAL A 26 8.45 14.72 -18.07
CA VAL A 26 7.07 14.21 -18.15
C VAL A 26 6.16 15.43 -18.17
N LEU A 27 5.33 15.53 -19.20
CA LEU A 27 4.31 16.57 -19.31
C LEU A 27 3.00 16.09 -18.68
N GLN A 28 2.10 17.02 -18.39
CA GLN A 28 0.77 16.71 -17.89
C GLN A 28 0.03 15.81 -18.89
N ALA A 29 -0.72 14.83 -18.37
CA ALA A 29 -1.62 14.03 -19.19
C ALA A 29 -2.86 14.86 -19.57
N ASP A 30 -3.16 14.93 -20.86
CA ASP A 30 -4.35 15.58 -21.40
C ASP A 30 -4.91 14.79 -22.59
N THR A 31 -6.14 15.09 -22.97
CA THR A 31 -6.85 14.38 -24.06
C THR A 31 -6.42 14.82 -25.46
N LEU A 32 -5.59 15.86 -25.60
CA LEU A 32 -5.00 16.25 -26.88
C LEU A 32 -3.79 15.36 -27.19
N ASN A 33 -2.96 15.11 -26.18
CA ASN A 33 -1.75 14.29 -26.25
C ASN A 33 -2.07 12.78 -26.07
N LEU A 34 -3.15 12.45 -25.36
CA LEU A 34 -3.56 11.06 -25.05
C LEU A 34 -5.07 10.84 -25.32
N VAL A 35 -5.43 10.77 -26.60
CA VAL A 35 -6.84 10.74 -27.08
C VAL A 35 -7.64 9.52 -26.61
N GLN A 36 -6.97 8.41 -26.26
CA GLN A 36 -7.59 7.15 -25.81
C GLN A 36 -6.88 6.60 -24.56
N GLY A 37 -6.60 7.49 -23.60
CA GLY A 37 -6.09 7.09 -22.29
C GLY A 37 -7.08 6.21 -21.52
N GLY A 38 -6.55 5.22 -20.80
CA GLY A 38 -7.34 4.44 -19.84
C GLY A 38 -7.56 5.18 -18.52
N LEU A 39 -8.36 4.58 -17.62
CA LEU A 39 -8.53 5.06 -16.25
C LEU A 39 -7.30 4.74 -15.40
N THR A 40 -6.87 5.67 -14.55
CA THR A 40 -5.84 5.40 -13.53
C THR A 40 -6.49 4.75 -12.32
N ALA A 41 -6.61 3.42 -12.32
CA ALA A 41 -7.25 2.64 -11.26
C ALA A 41 -6.81 1.16 -11.29
N GLY A 42 -7.27 0.35 -10.32
CA GLY A 42 -7.14 -1.11 -10.33
C GLY A 42 -5.71 -1.61 -10.20
N SER A 43 -4.83 -0.80 -9.60
CA SER A 43 -3.40 -1.07 -9.40
C SER A 43 -2.58 -1.43 -10.65
N THR A 44 -3.06 -1.13 -11.86
CA THR A 44 -2.40 -1.50 -13.14
C THR A 44 -1.93 -0.30 -13.97
N ALA A 45 -2.18 0.92 -13.49
CA ALA A 45 -1.88 2.15 -14.23
C ALA A 45 -0.39 2.31 -14.55
N SER A 46 0.48 2.07 -13.56
CA SER A 46 1.94 2.14 -13.74
C SER A 46 2.44 1.08 -14.72
N GLU A 47 1.92 -0.15 -14.63
CA GLU A 47 2.30 -1.24 -15.54
C GLU A 47 1.92 -0.90 -16.98
N SER A 48 0.68 -0.49 -17.21
CA SER A 48 0.16 -0.16 -18.54
C SER A 48 0.90 1.02 -19.17
N SER A 49 1.11 2.09 -18.39
CA SER A 49 1.82 3.28 -18.85
C SER A 49 3.30 2.99 -19.12
N CYS A 50 3.94 2.19 -18.26
CA CYS A 50 5.33 1.77 -18.47
C CYS A 50 5.49 0.87 -19.69
N ALA A 51 4.56 -0.05 -19.94
CA ALA A 51 4.60 -0.93 -21.11
C ALA A 51 4.44 -0.14 -22.42
N ALA A 52 3.47 0.78 -22.48
CA ALA A 52 3.29 1.66 -23.64
C ALA A 52 4.53 2.56 -23.85
N THR A 53 5.06 3.16 -22.78
CA THR A 53 6.28 3.97 -22.85
C THR A 53 7.47 3.16 -23.35
N LEU A 54 7.63 1.93 -22.86
CA LEU A 54 8.71 1.05 -23.27
C LEU A 54 8.62 0.68 -24.76
N GLN A 55 7.41 0.43 -25.27
CA GLN A 55 7.19 0.16 -26.69
C GLN A 55 7.56 1.37 -27.56
N ALA A 56 7.10 2.57 -27.20
CA ALA A 56 7.46 3.80 -27.92
C ALA A 56 8.98 4.04 -27.90
N CYS A 57 9.62 3.84 -26.73
CA CYS A 57 11.07 3.99 -26.60
C CYS A 57 11.85 2.91 -27.36
N ASN A 58 11.33 1.69 -27.52
CA ASN A 58 11.95 0.66 -28.36
C ASN A 58 11.95 1.07 -29.84
N THR A 59 10.86 1.67 -30.33
CA THR A 59 10.82 2.22 -31.69
C THR A 59 11.88 3.31 -31.89
N LEU A 60 12.02 4.23 -30.94
CA LEU A 60 13.09 5.23 -30.98
C LEU A 60 14.49 4.60 -30.86
N TYR A 61 14.64 3.59 -30.02
CA TYR A 61 15.88 2.83 -29.86
C TYR A 61 16.32 2.23 -31.19
N ASP A 62 15.44 1.52 -31.90
CA ASP A 62 15.78 0.86 -33.16
C ASP A 62 16.21 1.88 -34.24
N ARG A 63 15.51 3.02 -34.31
CA ARG A 63 15.84 4.12 -35.24
C ARG A 63 17.20 4.75 -34.92
N LEU A 64 17.45 5.06 -33.65
CA LEU A 64 18.68 5.70 -33.20
C LEU A 64 19.87 4.74 -33.21
N LYS A 65 19.66 3.44 -32.98
CA LYS A 65 20.73 2.43 -32.99
C LYS A 65 21.45 2.37 -34.34
N LEU A 66 20.69 2.48 -35.44
CA LEU A 66 21.25 2.51 -36.80
C LEU A 66 22.15 3.73 -37.01
N VAL A 67 21.76 4.89 -36.51
CA VAL A 67 22.56 6.13 -36.58
C VAL A 67 23.81 5.99 -35.71
N LEU A 68 23.65 5.50 -34.48
CA LEU A 68 24.75 5.28 -33.54
C LEU A 68 25.81 4.34 -34.12
N ASP A 69 25.39 3.23 -34.74
CA ASP A 69 26.32 2.26 -35.34
C ASP A 69 27.13 2.88 -36.49
N ARG A 70 26.52 3.75 -37.30
CA ARG A 70 27.23 4.49 -38.35
C ARG A 70 28.22 5.51 -37.78
N LEU A 71 27.86 6.19 -36.71
CA LEU A 71 28.74 7.17 -36.05
C LEU A 71 29.90 6.47 -35.34
N GLN A 72 29.66 5.33 -34.70
CA GLN A 72 30.68 4.54 -34.01
C GLN A 72 31.74 3.97 -34.96
N GLN A 73 31.40 3.75 -36.24
CA GLN A 73 32.38 3.40 -37.27
C GLN A 73 33.37 4.54 -37.60
N ARG A 74 33.01 5.80 -37.28
CA ARG A 74 33.81 6.99 -37.57
C ARG A 74 34.48 7.59 -36.34
N SER A 75 33.88 7.43 -35.15
CA SER A 75 34.35 7.97 -33.89
C SER A 75 34.00 7.01 -32.75
N GLU A 76 34.95 6.69 -31.87
CA GLU A 76 34.73 5.78 -30.74
C GLU A 76 33.82 6.37 -29.66
N ASN A 77 33.75 7.71 -29.55
CA ASN A 77 32.94 8.38 -28.54
C ASN A 77 31.92 9.31 -29.20
N VAL A 78 30.62 9.03 -29.01
CA VAL A 78 29.51 9.73 -29.67
C VAL A 78 28.55 10.23 -28.62
N SER A 79 28.59 11.52 -28.26
CA SER A 79 27.68 12.06 -27.24
C SER A 79 26.19 11.90 -27.63
N TRP A 80 25.29 11.89 -26.63
CA TRP A 80 23.85 11.88 -26.87
C TRP A 80 23.40 13.04 -27.77
N ASP A 81 23.93 14.24 -27.56
CA ASP A 81 23.58 15.41 -28.36
C ASP A 81 24.05 15.26 -29.82
N THR A 82 25.22 14.67 -30.04
CA THR A 82 25.72 14.35 -31.38
C THR A 82 24.84 13.31 -32.07
N LEU A 83 24.43 12.26 -31.35
CA LEU A 83 23.54 11.22 -31.87
C LEU A 83 22.20 11.81 -32.32
N VAL A 84 21.57 12.63 -31.47
CA VAL A 84 20.28 13.26 -31.78
C VAL A 84 20.41 14.25 -32.95
N SER A 85 21.49 15.04 -32.98
CA SER A 85 21.76 15.99 -34.07
C SER A 85 21.95 15.26 -35.40
N GLN A 86 22.74 14.18 -35.42
CA GLN A 86 22.92 13.38 -36.64
C GLN A 86 21.62 12.71 -37.08
N ALA A 87 20.83 12.18 -36.15
CA ALA A 87 19.55 11.57 -36.49
C ALA A 87 18.60 12.59 -37.14
N TYR A 88 18.63 13.84 -36.69
CA TYR A 88 17.89 14.94 -37.33
C TYR A 88 18.41 15.25 -38.74
N GLU A 89 19.73 15.33 -38.94
CA GLU A 89 20.33 15.53 -40.27
C GLU A 89 20.03 14.37 -41.24
N ASP A 90 19.87 13.17 -40.71
CA ASP A 90 19.57 11.95 -41.46
C ASP A 90 18.04 11.76 -41.70
N ASP A 91 17.22 12.78 -41.42
CA ASP A 91 15.76 12.78 -41.55
C ASP A 91 15.07 11.62 -40.78
N VAL A 92 15.64 11.21 -39.64
CA VAL A 92 15.06 10.17 -38.78
C VAL A 92 13.93 10.75 -37.94
N ASP A 93 12.77 10.08 -37.97
CA ASP A 93 11.63 10.42 -37.10
C ASP A 93 11.97 10.19 -35.61
N LEU A 94 12.08 11.27 -34.85
CA LEU A 94 12.37 11.28 -33.41
C LEU A 94 11.10 11.31 -32.54
N SER A 95 9.92 11.15 -33.14
CA SER A 95 8.65 11.00 -32.43
C SER A 95 8.18 9.55 -32.46
N ALA A 96 7.66 9.05 -31.35
CA ALA A 96 7.05 7.71 -31.30
C ALA A 96 5.87 7.69 -30.34
N SER A 97 4.81 7.02 -30.76
CA SER A 97 3.63 6.73 -29.95
C SER A 97 3.38 5.23 -29.95
N ALA A 98 2.94 4.67 -28.82
CA ALA A 98 2.55 3.27 -28.73
C ALA A 98 1.26 3.12 -27.94
N TYR A 99 0.45 2.16 -28.37
CA TYR A 99 -0.74 1.72 -27.67
C TYR A 99 -0.53 0.29 -27.17
N TRP A 100 -0.55 0.10 -25.86
CA TRP A 100 -0.32 -1.19 -25.25
C TRP A 100 -1.62 -1.77 -24.69
N VAL A 101 -1.88 -3.03 -25.01
CA VAL A 101 -2.97 -3.80 -24.44
C VAL A 101 -2.38 -4.98 -23.67
N PRO A 102 -2.68 -5.13 -22.36
CA PRO A 102 -2.21 -6.27 -21.60
C PRO A 102 -2.77 -7.57 -22.17
N GLY A 103 -1.90 -8.56 -22.39
CA GLY A 103 -2.34 -9.93 -22.65
C GLY A 103 -3.05 -10.53 -21.42
N GLN A 104 -3.88 -11.55 -21.61
CA GLN A 104 -4.66 -12.19 -20.52
C GLN A 104 -3.80 -12.61 -19.32
N ALA A 105 -2.60 -13.15 -19.56
CA ALA A 105 -1.68 -13.59 -18.52
C ALA A 105 -0.91 -12.45 -17.82
N SER A 106 -0.87 -11.25 -18.42
CA SER A 106 -0.29 -10.04 -17.82
C SER A 106 -1.31 -9.33 -16.94
N ASN A 107 -2.61 -9.45 -17.25
CA ASN A 107 -3.68 -8.73 -16.57
C ASN A 107 -4.25 -9.47 -15.34
N LYS A 108 -3.82 -10.71 -15.10
CA LYS A 108 -4.34 -11.56 -14.02
C LYS A 108 -3.18 -12.22 -13.29
N TYR A 109 -2.85 -11.67 -12.13
CA TYR A 109 -1.93 -12.28 -11.18
C TYR A 109 -2.37 -11.99 -9.75
N LEU A 110 -1.88 -12.81 -8.83
CA LEU A 110 -2.07 -12.59 -7.40
C LEU A 110 -0.89 -11.80 -6.83
N ASN A 111 -1.22 -10.86 -5.95
CA ASN A 111 -0.29 -10.26 -5.02
C ASN A 111 -0.39 -11.02 -3.70
N TYR A 112 0.75 -11.26 -3.09
CA TYR A 112 0.81 -11.96 -1.80
C TYR A 112 1.36 -10.99 -0.76
N GLY A 113 0.82 -11.09 0.44
CA GLY A 113 1.30 -10.35 1.58
C GLY A 113 0.82 -10.98 2.86
N ALA A 114 1.53 -10.68 3.94
CA ALA A 114 1.15 -11.04 5.29
C ALA A 114 1.34 -9.83 6.20
N GLY A 115 0.41 -9.63 7.13
CA GLY A 115 0.48 -8.59 8.13
C GLY A 115 0.22 -9.18 9.51
N ILE A 116 1.04 -8.79 10.48
CA ILE A 116 0.88 -9.11 11.90
C ILE A 116 0.76 -7.79 12.64
N SER A 117 -0.19 -7.72 13.57
CA SER A 117 -0.41 -6.53 14.39
C SER A 117 -0.55 -6.90 15.85
N GLU A 118 -0.01 -6.04 16.71
CA GLU A 118 -0.14 -6.11 18.16
C GLU A 118 -0.85 -4.83 18.65
N VAL A 119 -1.85 -5.01 19.51
CA VAL A 119 -2.66 -3.91 20.03
C VAL A 119 -2.79 -4.00 21.54
N GLU A 120 -2.94 -2.85 22.18
CA GLU A 120 -3.27 -2.70 23.58
C GLU A 120 -4.60 -1.95 23.69
N ILE A 121 -5.47 -2.40 24.58
CA ILE A 121 -6.76 -1.77 24.87
C ILE A 121 -6.73 -1.30 26.32
N ASP A 122 -6.97 -0.01 26.55
CA ASP A 122 -7.29 0.51 27.87
C ASP A 122 -8.73 0.11 28.23
N LEU A 123 -8.88 -0.83 29.16
CA LEU A 123 -10.20 -1.33 29.56
C LEU A 123 -11.08 -0.28 30.27
N LEU A 124 -10.50 0.80 30.80
CA LEU A 124 -11.25 1.88 31.45
C LEU A 124 -11.92 2.76 30.40
N THR A 125 -11.19 3.15 29.36
CA THR A 125 -11.64 4.13 28.36
C THR A 125 -12.07 3.51 27.03
N GLY A 126 -11.60 2.31 26.71
CA GLY A 126 -11.68 1.68 25.39
C GLY A 126 -10.59 2.15 24.43
N ALA A 127 -9.67 3.03 24.86
CA ALA A 127 -8.63 3.57 23.99
C ALA A 127 -7.75 2.46 23.42
N ILE A 128 -7.46 2.59 22.12
CA ILE A 128 -6.72 1.59 21.35
C ILE A 128 -5.33 2.15 21.06
N THR A 129 -4.30 1.38 21.39
CA THR A 129 -2.93 1.66 20.94
C THR A 129 -2.46 0.52 20.04
N ILE A 130 -2.01 0.84 18.83
CA ILE A 130 -1.33 -0.13 17.97
C ILE A 130 0.15 -0.14 18.35
N ILE A 131 0.58 -1.19 19.04
CA ILE A 131 1.95 -1.31 19.57
C ILE A 131 2.91 -1.58 18.42
N ARG A 132 2.56 -2.52 17.55
CA ARG A 132 3.43 -2.97 16.47
C ARG A 132 2.65 -3.44 15.25
N GLY A 133 3.18 -3.15 14.07
CA GLY A 133 2.74 -3.71 12.78
C GLY A 133 3.94 -4.22 12.00
N ASP A 134 3.92 -5.49 11.59
CA ASP A 134 4.92 -6.09 10.73
C ASP A 134 4.27 -6.58 9.44
N LEU A 135 4.72 -6.03 8.32
CA LEU A 135 4.21 -6.34 6.99
C LEU A 135 5.30 -6.94 6.11
N VAL A 136 4.95 -7.98 5.37
CA VAL A 136 5.74 -8.47 4.25
C VAL A 136 4.83 -8.50 3.03
N TYR A 137 5.26 -7.89 1.92
CA TYR A 137 4.45 -7.79 0.71
C TYR A 137 5.26 -8.06 -0.55
N ASP A 138 4.73 -8.89 -1.45
CA ASP A 138 5.37 -9.31 -2.69
C ASP A 138 5.07 -8.35 -3.85
N CYS A 139 6.02 -7.46 -4.14
CA CYS A 139 6.00 -6.57 -5.31
C CYS A 139 6.71 -7.15 -6.53
N GLY A 140 7.14 -8.41 -6.51
CA GLY A 140 8.05 -8.96 -7.52
C GLY A 140 9.34 -8.15 -7.63
N LYS A 141 9.79 -7.88 -8.85
CA LYS A 141 10.93 -6.97 -9.07
C LYS A 141 10.44 -5.52 -9.09
N SER A 142 10.41 -4.90 -7.91
CA SER A 142 10.01 -3.50 -7.72
C SER A 142 10.72 -2.57 -8.71
N LEU A 143 9.95 -1.65 -9.32
CA LEU A 143 10.48 -0.61 -10.21
C LEU A 143 11.09 0.55 -9.41
N ASN A 144 10.51 0.85 -8.25
CA ASN A 144 10.99 1.84 -7.31
C ASN A 144 10.60 1.39 -5.88
N PRO A 145 11.53 0.78 -5.14
CA PRO A 145 11.25 0.24 -3.81
C PRO A 145 10.73 1.28 -2.82
N ALA A 146 11.15 2.54 -2.93
CA ALA A 146 10.69 3.61 -2.05
C ALA A 146 9.21 3.97 -2.30
N VAL A 147 8.79 3.98 -3.56
CA VAL A 147 7.38 4.22 -3.92
C VAL A 147 6.51 3.04 -3.53
N ASP A 148 6.97 1.82 -3.81
CA ASP A 148 6.22 0.60 -3.45
C ASP A 148 6.07 0.46 -1.93
N LEU A 149 7.13 0.73 -1.17
CA LEU A 149 7.08 0.76 0.30
C LEU A 149 6.09 1.81 0.81
N GLY A 150 6.13 3.04 0.29
CA GLY A 150 5.19 4.08 0.68
C GLY A 150 3.73 3.76 0.32
N GLN A 151 3.48 3.04 -0.78
CA GLN A 151 2.16 2.52 -1.11
C GLN A 151 1.70 1.47 -0.09
N ILE A 152 2.56 0.51 0.27
CA ILE A 152 2.25 -0.53 1.27
C ILE A 152 1.90 0.11 2.61
N GLU A 153 2.73 1.02 3.09
CA GLU A 153 2.53 1.73 4.36
C GLU A 153 1.25 2.57 4.34
N GLY A 154 1.05 3.39 3.30
CA GLY A 154 -0.13 4.25 3.17
C GLY A 154 -1.42 3.44 3.05
N SER A 155 -1.40 2.36 2.28
CA SER A 155 -2.53 1.44 2.10
C SER A 155 -2.90 0.73 3.41
N PHE A 156 -1.90 0.29 4.18
CA PHE A 156 -2.12 -0.29 5.50
C PHE A 156 -2.72 0.72 6.49
N VAL A 157 -2.20 1.95 6.54
CA VAL A 157 -2.75 3.01 7.40
C VAL A 157 -4.18 3.37 7.00
N GLN A 158 -4.47 3.48 5.70
CA GLN A 158 -5.84 3.66 5.21
C GLN A 158 -6.74 2.47 5.61
N GLY A 159 -6.21 1.26 5.60
CA GLY A 159 -6.89 0.06 6.11
C GLY A 159 -7.17 0.13 7.61
N ILE A 160 -6.26 0.67 8.43
CA ILE A 160 -6.50 0.90 9.87
C ILE A 160 -7.71 1.83 10.04
N GLY A 161 -7.78 2.89 9.24
CA GLY A 161 -8.96 3.76 9.16
C GLY A 161 -10.23 2.96 8.90
N PHE A 162 -10.27 2.24 7.77
CA PHE A 162 -11.42 1.43 7.37
C PHE A 162 -11.86 0.39 8.42
N PHE A 163 -10.92 -0.34 9.00
CA PHE A 163 -11.24 -1.45 9.92
C PHE A 163 -11.54 -0.99 11.35
N VAL A 164 -11.02 0.16 11.80
CA VAL A 164 -11.02 0.52 13.22
C VAL A 164 -11.64 1.89 13.50
N TYR A 165 -11.37 2.93 12.70
CA TYR A 165 -11.64 4.31 13.12
C TYR A 165 -12.68 5.08 12.28
N GLU A 166 -12.74 4.84 10.98
CA GLU A 166 -13.50 5.67 10.05
C GLU A 166 -14.99 5.31 10.06
N GLU A 167 -15.77 6.00 10.91
CA GLU A 167 -17.21 5.81 11.03
C GLU A 167 -18.00 6.63 10.02
N TYR A 168 -18.92 5.96 9.31
CA TYR A 168 -19.92 6.60 8.45
C TYR A 168 -21.26 6.65 9.18
N THR A 169 -21.63 7.82 9.70
CA THR A 169 -22.84 7.98 10.51
C THR A 169 -23.97 8.63 9.72
N THR A 170 -25.19 8.11 9.92
CA THR A 170 -26.41 8.62 9.28
C THR A 170 -27.46 8.95 10.33
N ASN A 171 -28.28 9.99 10.07
CA ASN A 171 -29.45 10.27 10.90
C ASN A 171 -30.60 9.28 10.62
N SER A 172 -31.73 9.45 11.33
CA SER A 172 -32.94 8.63 11.17
C SER A 172 -33.54 8.66 9.77
N ASP A 173 -33.26 9.70 9.00
CA ASP A 173 -33.74 9.90 7.63
C ASP A 173 -32.79 9.30 6.58
N GLY A 174 -31.66 8.71 7.01
CA GLY A 174 -30.63 8.14 6.14
C GLY A 174 -29.65 9.16 5.55
N LEU A 175 -29.65 10.41 6.02
CA LEU A 175 -28.70 11.44 5.61
C LEU A 175 -27.39 11.31 6.37
N MET A 176 -26.27 11.41 5.65
CA MET A 176 -24.93 11.43 6.24
C MET A 176 -24.75 12.67 7.13
N ILE A 177 -24.35 12.45 8.38
CA ILE A 177 -24.05 13.52 9.34
C ILE A 177 -22.55 13.73 9.55
N SER A 178 -21.71 12.72 9.26
CA SER A 178 -20.25 12.83 9.27
C SER A 178 -19.70 13.49 7.99
N ASN A 179 -20.09 14.74 7.73
CA ASN A 179 -19.81 15.44 6.46
C ASN A 179 -18.59 16.39 6.49
N SER A 180 -17.78 16.33 7.55
CA SER A 180 -16.63 17.20 7.75
C SER A 180 -15.48 16.43 8.40
N THR A 181 -14.24 16.94 8.32
CA THR A 181 -13.09 16.38 9.05
C THR A 181 -13.21 16.55 10.56
N TRP A 182 -14.16 17.36 11.03
CA TRP A 182 -14.49 17.46 12.44
C TRP A 182 -15.25 16.23 12.93
N ASP A 183 -16.06 15.61 12.08
CA ASP A 183 -16.95 14.50 12.43
C ASP A 183 -16.47 13.15 11.86
N TYR A 184 -15.77 13.15 10.72
CA TYR A 184 -15.14 11.98 10.11
C TYR A 184 -13.63 11.98 10.39
N LYS A 185 -13.16 10.99 11.16
CA LYS A 185 -11.79 10.90 11.63
C LYS A 185 -10.98 9.87 10.85
N ILE A 186 -10.16 10.37 9.93
CA ILE A 186 -9.10 9.57 9.30
C ILE A 186 -7.97 9.30 10.30
N PRO A 187 -7.15 8.25 10.09
CA PRO A 187 -5.95 8.00 10.88
C PRO A 187 -5.01 9.20 10.94
N SER A 188 -4.61 9.56 12.15
CA SER A 188 -3.59 10.58 12.45
C SER A 188 -2.30 9.94 12.98
N VAL A 189 -1.28 10.75 13.23
CA VAL A 189 0.07 10.29 13.62
C VAL A 189 0.09 9.49 14.93
N ASP A 190 -0.88 9.66 15.81
CA ASP A 190 -1.07 8.94 17.06
C ASP A 190 -1.74 7.57 16.89
N ILE A 191 -2.32 7.30 15.71
CA ILE A 191 -3.06 6.07 15.40
C ILE A 191 -2.20 5.05 14.63
N ILE A 192 -1.05 5.45 14.09
CA ILE A 192 -0.13 4.53 13.40
C ILE A 192 0.54 3.56 14.40
N PRO A 193 1.00 2.38 13.96
CA PRO A 193 1.77 1.49 14.83
C PRO A 193 3.01 2.18 15.40
N ARG A 194 3.22 2.11 16.72
CA ARG A 194 4.41 2.71 17.36
C ARG A 194 5.71 2.15 16.82
N GLN A 195 5.73 0.84 16.58
CA GLN A 195 6.74 0.17 15.79
C GLN A 195 6.13 -0.31 14.48
N PHE A 196 6.56 0.26 13.36
CA PHE A 196 6.05 -0.11 12.04
C PHE A 196 7.18 -0.63 11.15
N ASN A 197 7.15 -1.92 10.82
CA ASN A 197 8.12 -2.56 9.94
C ASN A 197 7.39 -3.05 8.68
N ALA A 198 7.85 -2.61 7.52
CA ALA A 198 7.33 -3.09 6.23
C ALA A 198 8.50 -3.55 5.35
N GLU A 199 8.37 -4.75 4.80
CA GLU A 199 9.37 -5.36 3.91
C GLU A 199 8.76 -5.69 2.55
N VAL A 200 9.48 -5.28 1.50
CA VAL A 200 9.14 -5.62 0.12
C VAL A 200 9.87 -6.90 -0.28
N LEU A 201 9.12 -7.97 -0.53
CA LEU A 201 9.64 -9.24 -1.00
C LEU A 201 9.87 -9.21 -2.52
N ASN A 202 11.08 -9.56 -2.94
CA ASN A 202 11.41 -9.74 -4.35
C ASN A 202 11.31 -11.21 -4.76
N THR A 203 10.21 -11.57 -5.43
CA THR A 203 9.98 -12.95 -5.93
C THR A 203 10.64 -13.25 -7.28
N GLY A 204 11.53 -12.38 -7.77
CA GLY A 204 12.37 -12.65 -8.94
C GLY A 204 11.67 -12.45 -10.28
N TYR A 205 11.97 -13.31 -11.25
CA TYR A 205 11.58 -13.13 -12.64
C TYR A 205 10.13 -13.56 -12.93
N HIS A 206 9.37 -12.64 -13.52
CA HIS A 206 7.99 -12.87 -13.97
C HIS A 206 7.86 -12.48 -15.45
N LYS A 207 7.89 -13.49 -16.34
CA LYS A 207 7.95 -13.31 -17.80
C LYS A 207 6.88 -12.40 -18.41
N ASN A 208 5.65 -12.46 -17.90
CA ASN A 208 4.50 -11.77 -18.48
C ASN A 208 4.22 -10.41 -17.83
N ARG A 209 5.14 -9.87 -17.02
CA ARG A 209 4.96 -8.61 -16.30
C ARG A 209 6.00 -7.59 -16.75
N VAL A 210 5.65 -6.31 -16.65
CA VAL A 210 6.53 -5.22 -17.04
C VAL A 210 7.76 -5.22 -16.13
N LEU A 211 8.91 -5.58 -16.69
CA LEU A 211 10.17 -5.76 -15.94
C LEU A 211 10.05 -6.66 -14.70
N SER A 212 9.13 -7.63 -14.71
CA SER A 212 8.83 -8.51 -13.56
C SER A 212 8.23 -7.84 -12.31
N SER A 213 7.69 -6.61 -12.42
CA SER A 213 7.03 -5.91 -11.31
C SER A 213 5.65 -6.48 -10.95
N LYS A 214 5.12 -6.07 -9.80
CA LYS A 214 3.74 -6.30 -9.39
C LYS A 214 3.13 -5.06 -8.75
N ALA A 215 1.80 -4.99 -8.78
CA ALA A 215 0.98 -3.97 -8.14
C ALA A 215 1.21 -3.86 -6.62
N SER A 216 1.37 -2.62 -6.13
CA SER A 216 1.57 -2.27 -4.71
C SER A 216 0.47 -1.37 -4.11
N GLY A 217 -0.42 -0.79 -4.92
CA GLY A 217 -1.36 0.26 -4.46
C GLY A 217 -2.50 -0.25 -3.56
N GLU A 218 -3.44 -1.00 -4.12
CA GLU A 218 -4.64 -1.45 -3.40
C GLU A 218 -4.43 -2.64 -2.45
N PRO A 219 -3.64 -3.68 -2.77
CA PRO A 219 -3.79 -4.95 -2.05
C PRO A 219 -3.28 -4.94 -0.60
N ALA A 220 -2.38 -4.03 -0.23
CA ALA A 220 -1.86 -3.95 1.14
C ALA A 220 -2.90 -3.48 2.17
N LEU A 221 -4.00 -2.83 1.74
CA LEU A 221 -5.08 -2.35 2.60
C LEU A 221 -5.68 -3.48 3.45
N VAL A 222 -5.88 -4.66 2.86
CA VAL A 222 -6.47 -5.81 3.56
C VAL A 222 -5.59 -6.34 4.69
N LEU A 223 -4.28 -6.06 4.67
CA LEU A 223 -3.37 -6.48 5.74
C LEU A 223 -3.72 -5.81 7.07
N ALA A 224 -4.36 -4.64 7.04
CA ALA A 224 -4.86 -3.96 8.24
C ALA A 224 -5.99 -4.70 8.95
N SER A 225 -6.61 -5.70 8.31
CA SER A 225 -7.52 -6.62 9.01
C SER A 225 -6.83 -7.37 10.17
N SER A 226 -5.49 -7.47 10.15
CA SER A 226 -4.71 -8.00 11.28
C SER A 226 -4.91 -7.17 12.56
N VAL A 227 -5.06 -5.84 12.46
CA VAL A 227 -5.36 -4.97 13.61
C VAL A 227 -6.75 -5.26 14.16
N HIS A 228 -7.75 -5.42 13.29
CA HIS A 228 -9.10 -5.83 13.69
C HIS A 228 -9.11 -7.19 14.37
N CYS A 229 -8.38 -8.16 13.83
CA CYS A 229 -8.24 -9.48 14.45
C CYS A 229 -7.55 -9.40 15.82
N ALA A 230 -6.50 -8.58 15.95
CA ALA A 230 -5.79 -8.37 17.21
C ALA A 230 -6.69 -7.74 18.28
N LEU A 231 -7.52 -6.75 17.89
CA LEU A 231 -8.54 -6.17 18.77
C LEU A 231 -9.54 -7.21 19.25
N ARG A 232 -10.00 -8.10 18.35
CA ARG A 232 -10.92 -9.18 18.72
C ARG A 232 -10.30 -10.09 19.77
N GLU A 233 -9.04 -10.46 19.63
CA GLU A 233 -8.36 -11.31 20.62
C GLU A 233 -8.12 -10.59 21.96
N ALA A 234 -7.79 -9.29 21.93
CA ALA A 234 -7.65 -8.49 23.15
C ALA A 234 -8.99 -8.35 23.91
N ILE A 235 -10.09 -8.09 23.21
CA ILE A 235 -11.45 -8.08 23.79
C ILE A 235 -11.79 -9.45 24.37
N ARG A 236 -11.48 -10.53 23.64
CA ARG A 236 -11.74 -11.90 24.12
C ARG A 236 -10.99 -12.19 25.42
N ALA A 237 -9.74 -11.76 25.52
CA ALA A 237 -8.94 -11.91 26.74
C ALA A 237 -9.58 -11.16 27.92
N ALA A 238 -9.98 -9.89 27.73
CA ALA A 238 -10.66 -9.11 28.76
C ALA A 238 -11.97 -9.78 29.22
N ARG A 239 -12.81 -10.25 28.28
CA ARG A 239 -14.07 -10.93 28.61
C ARG A 239 -13.87 -12.22 29.40
N VAL A 240 -12.78 -12.96 29.15
CA VAL A 240 -12.44 -14.17 29.92
C VAL A 240 -11.98 -13.83 31.33
N GLU A 241 -11.15 -12.79 31.48
CA GLU A 241 -10.63 -12.35 32.77
C GLU A 241 -11.74 -11.87 33.71
N PHE A 242 -12.73 -11.13 33.17
CA PHE A 242 -13.85 -10.56 33.93
C PHE A 242 -15.15 -11.36 33.79
N ALA A 243 -15.08 -12.62 33.34
CA ALA A 243 -16.23 -13.52 33.31
C ALA A 243 -16.57 -14.00 34.73
N ASP A 244 -17.82 -13.81 35.14
CA ASP A 244 -18.32 -14.38 36.38
C ASP A 244 -18.32 -15.92 36.32
N SER A 245 -17.65 -16.56 37.26
CA SER A 245 -17.75 -18.02 37.46
C SER A 245 -19.13 -18.46 37.99
N THR A 246 -19.98 -17.50 38.39
CA THR A 246 -21.27 -17.72 39.08
C THR A 246 -22.50 -17.44 38.21
N VAL A 247 -22.35 -16.70 37.10
CA VAL A 247 -23.47 -16.32 36.23
C VAL A 247 -23.48 -17.24 35.01
N SER A 248 -24.34 -18.26 35.07
CA SER A 248 -24.73 -19.07 33.91
C SER A 248 -25.64 -18.23 32.99
N SER A 249 -25.12 -17.16 32.41
CA SER A 249 -25.72 -16.58 31.22
C SER A 249 -25.45 -17.57 30.10
N GLY A 250 -26.47 -18.14 29.47
CA GLY A 250 -26.33 -19.18 28.42
C GLY A 250 -25.59 -18.76 27.14
N HIS A 251 -24.80 -17.67 27.17
CA HIS A 251 -23.94 -17.19 26.10
C HIS A 251 -22.48 -17.28 26.57
N SER A 252 -21.64 -17.89 25.73
CA SER A 252 -20.21 -18.00 26.01
C SER A 252 -19.57 -16.60 26.06
N PRO A 253 -18.71 -16.30 27.05
CA PRO A 253 -17.97 -15.03 27.08
C PRO A 253 -17.06 -14.84 25.86
N LEU A 254 -16.75 -15.94 25.15
CA LEU A 254 -15.94 -15.95 23.93
C LEU A 254 -16.71 -15.58 22.66
N GLU A 255 -18.04 -15.65 22.69
CA GLU A 255 -18.88 -15.38 21.53
C GLU A 255 -19.37 -13.94 21.56
N PHE A 256 -18.91 -13.14 20.61
CA PHE A 256 -19.40 -11.78 20.36
C PHE A 256 -19.22 -11.42 18.89
N GLN A 257 -20.06 -10.52 18.40
CA GLN A 257 -19.95 -9.97 17.06
C GLN A 257 -19.23 -8.63 17.12
N MET A 258 -18.16 -8.49 16.33
CA MET A 258 -17.44 -7.22 16.17
C MET A 258 -17.54 -6.77 14.71
N GLY A 259 -18.27 -5.68 14.50
CA GLY A 259 -18.46 -5.07 13.19
C GLY A 259 -17.20 -4.34 12.69
N VAL A 260 -17.32 -3.77 11.49
CA VAL A 260 -16.34 -2.86 10.89
C VAL A 260 -17.05 -1.53 10.60
N PRO A 261 -16.48 -0.38 11.03
CA PRO A 261 -15.27 -0.24 11.84
C PRO A 261 -15.46 -0.73 13.29
N ALA A 262 -14.35 -0.91 14.02
CA ALA A 262 -14.33 -1.23 15.45
C ALA A 262 -13.86 -0.03 16.29
N PRO A 263 -14.68 1.04 16.41
CA PRO A 263 -14.29 2.27 17.12
C PRO A 263 -14.15 2.03 18.62
N MET A 264 -13.45 2.96 19.28
CA MET A 264 -13.20 2.95 20.73
C MET A 264 -14.46 2.68 21.57
N THR A 265 -15.58 3.29 21.21
CA THR A 265 -16.86 3.15 21.91
C THR A 265 -17.38 1.71 21.88
N LEU A 266 -17.34 1.08 20.70
CA LEU A 266 -17.71 -0.32 20.53
C LEU A 266 -16.73 -1.25 21.26
N VAL A 267 -15.43 -0.98 21.16
CA VAL A 267 -14.40 -1.75 21.89
C VAL A 267 -14.64 -1.70 23.40
N LYS A 268 -14.97 -0.53 23.96
CA LYS A 268 -15.30 -0.36 25.38
C LYS A 268 -16.55 -1.18 25.77
N GLU A 269 -17.60 -1.12 24.96
CA GLU A 269 -18.83 -1.88 25.21
C GLU A 269 -18.57 -3.39 25.19
N LEU A 270 -17.81 -3.87 24.20
CA LEU A 270 -17.49 -5.30 24.06
C LEU A 270 -16.58 -5.83 25.16
N CYS A 271 -15.68 -5.00 25.71
CA CYS A 271 -14.88 -5.36 26.88
C CYS A 271 -15.73 -5.44 28.15
N GLY A 272 -16.68 -4.53 28.32
CA GLY A 272 -17.57 -4.44 29.48
C GLY A 272 -17.54 -3.05 30.12
N LEU A 273 -18.73 -2.48 30.35
CA LEU A 273 -18.88 -1.16 30.96
C LEU A 273 -18.66 -1.18 32.48
N ASP A 274 -18.88 -2.33 33.10
CA ASP A 274 -18.84 -2.60 34.54
C ASP A 274 -17.52 -3.24 35.00
N ILE A 275 -16.48 -3.25 34.16
CA ILE A 275 -15.16 -3.84 34.47
C ILE A 275 -14.59 -3.34 35.80
N VAL A 276 -14.73 -2.04 36.09
CA VAL A 276 -14.20 -1.45 37.33
C VAL A 276 -14.92 -2.01 38.54
N ASP A 277 -16.25 -2.08 38.48
CA ASP A 277 -17.06 -2.60 39.57
C ASP A 277 -16.72 -4.07 39.84
N ARG A 278 -16.63 -4.89 38.78
CA ARG A 278 -16.23 -6.30 38.88
C ARG A 278 -14.83 -6.48 39.45
N TYR A 279 -13.88 -5.64 39.04
CA TYR A 279 -12.52 -5.68 39.57
C TYR A 279 -12.48 -5.38 41.08
N LEU A 280 -13.22 -4.36 41.52
CA LEU A 280 -13.31 -3.98 42.95
C LEU A 280 -14.03 -5.05 43.79
N GLU A 281 -15.05 -5.69 43.25
CA GLU A 281 -15.72 -6.84 43.88
C GLU A 281 -14.77 -8.05 44.02
N GLY A 282 -13.95 -8.31 42.99
CA GLY A 282 -12.90 -9.34 43.01
C GLY A 282 -11.84 -9.10 44.10
N LEU A 283 -11.38 -7.85 44.26
CA LEU A 283 -10.46 -7.51 45.35
C LEU A 283 -11.09 -7.72 46.73
N SER A 284 -12.33 -7.27 46.91
CA SER A 284 -13.06 -7.38 48.17
C SER A 284 -13.32 -8.83 48.59
N THR A 285 -13.59 -9.71 47.62
CA THR A 285 -13.77 -11.15 47.87
C THR A 285 -12.46 -11.85 48.21
N CYS A 286 -11.36 -11.47 47.57
CA CYS A 286 -10.02 -11.99 47.88
C CYS A 286 -9.54 -11.57 49.28
N GLU A 287 -9.77 -10.31 49.68
CA GLU A 287 -9.47 -9.83 51.04
C GLU A 287 -10.28 -10.56 52.12
N ARG A 288 -11.56 -10.83 51.86
CA ARG A 288 -12.40 -11.64 52.77
C ARG A 288 -11.92 -13.10 52.88
N ALA A 289 -11.40 -13.67 51.80
CA ALA A 289 -10.83 -15.02 51.81
C ALA A 289 -9.49 -15.07 52.56
N ALA A 290 -8.66 -14.02 52.48
CA ALA A 290 -7.36 -13.94 53.13
C ALA A 290 -7.43 -13.57 54.63
N GLY A 291 -8.45 -12.80 55.05
CA GLY A 291 -8.65 -12.39 56.44
C GLY A 291 -9.42 -13.37 57.33
N GLY A 292 -9.83 -14.53 56.79
CA GLY A 292 -10.57 -15.58 57.48
C GLY A 292 -9.72 -16.71 58.08
N ALA A 293 -8.40 -16.53 58.21
CA ALA A 293 -7.46 -17.48 58.83
C ALA A 293 -7.03 -17.04 60.23
#